data_AF-A0A9W8CMK7-F1
#
_entry.id   AF-A0A9W8CMK7-F1
#
_cell.length_a   1.000
_cell.length_b   1.000
_cell.length_c   1.000
_cell.angle_alpha   90.00
_cell.angle_beta   90.00
_cell.angle_gamma   90.00
#
_symmetry.space_group_name_H-M   'P 1'
#
loop_
_entity.id
_entity.type
_entity.pdbx_description
1 polymer ?
#
loop_
_entity_poly.entity_id
_entity_poly.type
_entity_poly.pdbx_seq_one_letter_code
_entity_poly.pdbx_strand_id
1 'polypeptide(L)'
;MSASQEVVTHLRALRASCAQGMAWCSALIWAEKALLLSNDTDDLLWLVDALVTNGQYRQAEELLVSPAYATKVRASASGRYLASVVAMRLGRAEDALELLRVDMGRLDDAPAGGRRA
;
A
#
# COMPACT_ATOMS: atom_id res chain seq x y z
N MET A 1 -16.52 -15.44 -14.44
CA MET A 1 -15.87 -14.91 -13.23
C MET A 1 -16.27 -15.80 -12.06
N SER A 2 -15.41 -16.02 -11.06
CA SER A 2 -15.82 -16.79 -9.87
C SER A 2 -16.71 -15.94 -8.98
N ALA A 3 -17.65 -16.56 -8.26
CA ALA A 3 -18.54 -15.85 -7.33
C ALA A 3 -17.73 -15.02 -6.30
N SER A 4 -16.58 -15.52 -5.86
CA SER A 4 -15.67 -14.79 -4.97
C SER A 4 -15.12 -13.51 -5.59
N GLN A 5 -14.80 -13.51 -6.89
CA GLN A 5 -14.29 -12.32 -7.57
C GLN A 5 -15.35 -11.22 -7.71
N GLU A 6 -16.60 -11.60 -7.93
CA GLU A 6 -17.73 -10.67 -7.99
C GLU A 6 -17.96 -10.01 -6.63
N VAL A 7 -17.91 -10.79 -5.54
CA VAL A 7 -18.01 -10.28 -4.17
C VAL A 7 -16.89 -9.27 -3.87
N VAL A 8 -15.63 -9.61 -4.18
CA VAL A 8 -14.49 -8.70 -3.99
C VAL A 8 -14.68 -7.41 -4.78
N THR A 9 -15.15 -7.49 -6.02
CA THR A 9 -15.40 -6.31 -6.86
C THR A 9 -16.48 -5.41 -6.26
N HIS A 10 -17.55 -5.99 -5.73
CA HIS A 10 -18.61 -5.23 -5.06
C HIS A 10 -18.11 -4.56 -3.78
N LEU A 11 -17.29 -5.25 -2.97
CA LEU A 11 -16.68 -4.68 -1.77
C LEU A 11 -15.74 -3.51 -2.10
N ARG A 12 -14.97 -3.62 -3.19
CA ARG A 12 -14.12 -2.52 -3.68
C ARG A 12 -14.95 -1.30 -4.11
N ALA A 13 -16.12 -1.51 -4.71
CA ALA A 13 -17.03 -0.41 -5.04
C ALA A 13 -17.63 0.24 -3.78
N LEU A 14 -18.06 -0.56 -2.81
CA LEU A 14 -18.60 -0.08 -1.53
C LEU A 14 -17.57 0.75 -0.74
N ARG A 15 -16.33 0.27 -0.59
CA ARG A 15 -15.29 1.04 0.12
C ARG A 15 -15.02 2.38 -0.55
N ALA A 16 -15.00 2.41 -1.89
CA ALA A 16 -14.75 3.63 -2.65
C ALA A 16 -15.91 4.63 -2.49
N SER A 17 -17.15 4.17 -2.58
CA SER A 17 -18.33 5.01 -2.35
C SER A 17 -18.37 5.57 -0.93
N CYS A 18 -18.05 4.77 0.09
CA CYS A 18 -17.98 5.24 1.48
C CYS A 18 -16.87 6.28 1.66
N ALA A 19 -15.68 6.06 1.09
CA ALA A 19 -14.57 7.01 1.16
C ALA A 19 -14.91 8.34 0.49
N GLN A 20 -15.55 8.31 -0.69
CA GLN A 20 -16.04 9.52 -1.38
C GLN A 20 -17.06 10.29 -0.54
N GLY A 21 -17.93 9.57 0.18
CA GLY A 21 -18.89 10.15 1.12
C GLY A 21 -18.31 10.51 2.49
N MET A 22 -16.99 10.45 2.69
CA MET A 22 -16.31 10.67 3.98
C MET A 22 -16.76 9.74 5.12
N ALA A 23 -17.43 8.63 4.79
CA ALA A 23 -17.88 7.60 5.72
C ALA A 23 -16.75 6.60 6.02
N TRP A 24 -15.65 7.09 6.59
CA TRP A 24 -14.38 6.34 6.71
C TRP A 24 -14.47 5.06 7.54
N CYS A 25 -15.24 5.03 8.64
CA CYS A 25 -15.43 3.80 9.42
C CYS A 25 -16.00 2.67 8.56
N SER A 26 -17.00 2.96 7.73
CA SER A 26 -17.59 1.98 6.80
C SER A 26 -16.62 1.61 5.69
N ALA A 27 -15.88 2.60 5.16
CA ALA A 27 -14.91 2.38 4.10
C ALA A 27 -13.79 1.41 4.55
N LEU A 28 -13.29 1.56 5.78
CA LEU A 28 -12.28 0.68 6.37
C LEU A 28 -12.81 -0.75 6.54
N ILE A 29 -14.02 -0.92 7.07
CA ILE A 29 -14.65 -2.26 7.22
C ILE A 29 -14.72 -2.97 5.85
N TRP A 30 -15.20 -2.29 4.81
CA TRP A 30 -15.30 -2.90 3.48
C TRP A 30 -13.94 -3.22 2.88
N ALA A 31 -12.93 -2.38 3.14
CA ALA A 31 -11.56 -2.61 2.69
C ALA A 31 -10.93 -3.83 3.38
N GLU A 32 -11.12 -4.01 4.68
CA GLU A 32 -10.67 -5.21 5.41
C GLU A 32 -11.29 -6.49 4.82
N LYS A 33 -12.60 -6.47 4.53
CA LYS A 33 -13.28 -7.63 3.92
C LYS A 33 -12.79 -7.90 2.50
N ALA A 34 -12.56 -6.86 1.70
CA ALA A 34 -12.01 -7.01 0.36
C ALA A 34 -10.62 -7.68 0.42
N LEU A 35 -9.73 -7.16 1.27
CA LEU A 35 -8.39 -7.72 1.47
C LEU A 35 -8.43 -9.17 1.97
N LEU A 36 -9.29 -9.47 2.95
CA LEU A 36 -9.42 -10.82 3.50
C LEU A 36 -9.79 -11.86 2.42
N LEU A 37 -10.64 -11.47 1.48
CA LEU A 37 -11.11 -12.36 0.42
C LEU A 37 -10.19 -12.41 -0.80
N SER A 38 -9.51 -11.30 -1.13
CA SER A 38 -8.67 -11.20 -2.32
C SER A 38 -7.22 -11.57 -2.07
N ASN A 39 -6.69 -11.31 -0.87
CA ASN A 39 -5.27 -11.33 -0.53
C ASN A 39 -4.41 -10.53 -1.55
N ASP A 40 -5.02 -9.52 -2.17
CA ASP A 40 -4.46 -8.69 -3.21
C ASP A 40 -3.61 -7.56 -2.61
N THR A 41 -2.48 -7.26 -3.24
CA THR A 41 -1.59 -6.21 -2.77
C THR A 41 -2.23 -4.83 -2.93
N ASP A 42 -3.04 -4.61 -3.96
CA ASP A 42 -3.70 -3.33 -4.18
C ASP A 42 -4.77 -3.06 -3.11
N ASP A 43 -5.47 -4.11 -2.68
CA ASP A 43 -6.44 -3.99 -1.58
C ASP A 43 -5.77 -3.71 -0.23
N LEU A 44 -4.60 -4.32 -0.01
CA LEU A 44 -3.78 -4.04 1.15
C LEU A 44 -3.31 -2.59 1.16
N LEU A 45 -2.73 -2.12 0.04
CA LEU A 45 -2.19 -0.77 -0.05
C LEU A 45 -3.30 0.28 0.06
N TRP A 46 -4.48 0.01 -0.50
CA TRP A 46 -5.64 0.86 -0.32
C TRP A 46 -6.05 0.96 1.15
N LEU A 47 -6.10 -0.17 1.87
CA LEU A 47 -6.44 -0.18 3.29
C LEU A 47 -5.41 0.60 4.12
N VAL A 48 -4.12 0.40 3.86
CA VAL A 48 -3.05 1.13 4.54
C VAL A 48 -3.17 2.64 4.29
N ASP A 49 -3.41 3.05 3.05
CA ASP A 49 -3.60 4.47 2.70
C ASP A 49 -4.81 5.08 3.40
N ALA A 50 -5.92 4.33 3.49
CA ALA A 50 -7.11 4.75 4.23
C ALA A 50 -6.84 4.89 5.74
N LEU A 51 -6.11 3.96 6.35
CA LEU A 51 -5.70 4.04 7.77
C LEU A 51 -4.81 5.27 8.01
N VAL A 52 -3.83 5.51 7.14
CA VAL A 52 -2.95 6.68 7.18
C VAL A 52 -3.75 7.97 7.07
N THR A 53 -4.69 8.04 6.13
CA THR A 53 -5.61 9.18 5.94
C THR A 53 -6.42 9.49 7.20
N ASN A 54 -6.77 8.46 7.97
CA ASN A 54 -7.52 8.58 9.22
C ASN A 54 -6.63 8.69 10.47
N GLY A 55 -5.31 8.87 10.31
CA GLY A 55 -4.37 9.02 11.42
C GLY A 55 -4.11 7.74 12.22
N GLN A 56 -4.54 6.59 11.71
CA GLN A 56 -4.42 5.28 12.37
C GLN A 56 -3.07 4.62 12.06
N TYR A 57 -1.97 5.33 12.35
CA TYR A 57 -0.61 4.93 11.93
C TYR A 57 -0.13 3.61 12.54
N ARG A 58 -0.51 3.30 13.79
CA ARG A 58 -0.12 2.03 14.43
C ARG A 58 -0.78 0.82 13.77
N GLN A 59 -2.06 0.92 13.43
CA GLN A 59 -2.76 -0.15 12.71
C GLN A 59 -2.22 -0.32 11.29
N ALA A 60 -1.90 0.80 10.62
CA ALA A 60 -1.23 0.76 9.33
C ALA A 60 0.12 0.04 9.42
N GLU A 61 0.92 0.33 10.45
CA GLU A 61 2.19 -0.35 10.71
C GLU A 61 2.00 -1.85 10.93
N GLU A 62 1.07 -2.27 11.78
CA GLU A 62 0.79 -3.68 12.07
C GLU A 62 0.50 -4.48 10.79
N LEU A 63 -0.26 -3.90 9.86
CA LEU A 63 -0.50 -4.52 8.55
C LEU A 63 0.76 -4.59 7.69
N LEU A 64 1.58 -3.53 7.68
CA LEU A 64 2.78 -3.44 6.86
C LEU A 64 3.90 -4.37 7.33
N VAL A 65 4.02 -4.61 8.64
CA VAL A 65 5.03 -5.52 9.22
C VAL A 65 4.55 -6.96 9.35
N SER A 66 3.26 -7.20 9.12
CA SER A 66 2.68 -8.55 9.13
C SER A 66 3.47 -9.48 8.20
N PRO A 67 3.92 -10.67 8.66
CA PRO A 67 4.67 -11.61 7.84
C PRO A 67 3.92 -12.02 6.55
N ALA A 68 2.58 -11.98 6.57
CA ALA A 68 1.76 -12.28 5.41
C ALA A 68 1.91 -11.26 4.27
N TYR A 69 2.30 -10.02 4.60
CA TYR A 69 2.23 -8.87 3.70
C TYR A 69 3.57 -8.16 3.51
N ALA A 70 4.48 -8.23 4.48
CA ALA A 70 5.72 -7.47 4.51
C ALA A 70 6.55 -7.59 3.22
N THR A 71 6.67 -8.81 2.67
CA THR A 71 7.39 -9.04 1.41
C THR A 71 6.73 -8.35 0.22
N LYS A 72 5.39 -8.43 0.11
CA LYS A 72 4.62 -7.81 -0.98
C LYS A 72 4.74 -6.27 -0.92
N VAL A 73 4.64 -5.72 0.29
CA VAL A 73 4.77 -4.28 0.56
C VAL A 73 6.15 -3.77 0.18
N ARG A 74 7.22 -4.45 0.62
CA ARG A 74 8.61 -4.04 0.34
C ARG A 74 8.97 -4.16 -1.14
N ALA A 75 8.38 -5.11 -1.86
CA ALA A 75 8.59 -5.25 -3.31
C ALA A 75 7.95 -4.11 -4.13
N SER A 76 6.85 -3.53 -3.64
CA SER A 76 6.14 -2.44 -4.32
C SER A 76 6.72 -1.07 -3.97
N ALA A 77 6.81 -0.16 -4.96
CA ALA A 77 7.17 1.23 -4.72
C ALA A 77 6.13 1.94 -3.83
N SER A 78 4.84 1.71 -4.10
CA SER A 78 3.75 2.28 -3.30
C SER A 78 3.74 1.75 -1.87
N GLY A 79 4.07 0.45 -1.69
CA GLY A 79 4.19 -0.14 -0.36
C GLY A 79 5.35 0.44 0.45
N ARG A 80 6.53 0.57 -0.16
CA ARG A 80 7.68 1.25 0.46
C ARG A 80 7.37 2.70 0.82
N TYR A 81 6.72 3.43 -0.08
CA TYR A 81 6.29 4.80 0.17
C TYR A 81 5.35 4.88 1.39
N LEU A 82 4.26 4.12 1.41
CA LEU A 82 3.33 4.12 2.54
C LEU A 82 4.00 3.70 3.85
N ALA A 83 4.87 2.69 3.82
CA ALA A 83 5.65 2.29 4.99
C ALA A 83 6.57 3.40 5.49
N SER A 84 7.21 4.16 4.58
CA SER A 84 8.03 5.31 4.97
C SER A 84 7.19 6.43 5.60
N VAL A 85 5.98 6.68 5.09
CA VAL A 85 5.06 7.67 5.65
C VAL A 85 4.65 7.27 7.07
N VAL A 86 4.30 6.00 7.27
CA VAL A 86 3.95 5.46 8.58
C VAL A 86 5.14 5.58 9.55
N ALA A 87 6.35 5.18 9.13
CA ALA A 87 7.55 5.28 9.95
C ALA A 87 7.86 6.74 10.36
N MET A 88 7.77 7.70 9.42
CA MET A 88 7.90 9.13 9.72
C MET A 88 6.87 9.60 10.76
N ARG A 89 5.61 9.22 10.59
CA ARG A 89 4.51 9.61 11.50
C ARG A 89 4.66 9.02 12.91
N LEU A 90 5.37 7.90 13.03
CA LEU A 90 5.69 7.26 14.31
C LEU A 90 7.04 7.73 14.89
N GLY A 91 7.70 8.71 14.26
CA GLY A 91 8.95 9.30 14.76
C GLY A 91 10.21 8.49 14.43
N ARG A 92 10.12 7.50 13.54
CA ARG A 92 11.26 6.66 13.12
C ARG A 92 11.75 7.11 11.74
N ALA A 93 12.40 8.26 11.73
CA ALA A 93 12.87 8.89 10.49
C ALA A 93 13.97 8.08 9.78
N GLU A 94 14.84 7.40 10.53
CA GLU A 94 15.90 6.55 9.98
C GLU A 94 15.32 5.37 9.19
N ASP A 95 14.37 4.64 9.78
CA ASP A 95 13.63 3.55 9.11
C ASP A 95 12.96 4.04 7.82
N ALA A 96 12.36 5.25 7.86
CA ALA A 96 11.68 5.81 6.70
C ALA A 96 12.65 6.09 5.55
N LEU A 97 13.85 6.61 5.86
CA LEU A 97 14.90 6.83 4.87
C LEU A 97 15.35 5.50 4.26
N GLU A 98 15.57 4.47 5.09
CA GLU A 98 15.95 3.14 4.61
C GLU A 98 14.92 2.54 3.64
N LEU A 99 13.63 2.66 3.95
CA LEU A 99 12.54 2.18 3.08
C LEU A 99 12.49 2.88 1.72
N LEU A 100 12.93 4.15 1.66
CA LEU A 100 12.97 4.95 0.44
C LEU A 100 14.28 4.80 -0.35
N ARG A 101 15.31 4.14 0.20
CA ARG A 101 16.53 3.86 -0.54
C ARG A 101 16.19 2.99 -1.74
N VAL A 102 16.17 3.61 -2.91
CA VAL A 102 16.22 2.91 -4.18
C VAL A 102 17.69 2.54 -4.40
N ASP A 103 17.98 1.28 -4.71
CA ASP A 103 19.30 0.87 -5.17
C ASP A 103 19.62 1.61 -6.48
N MET A 104 20.21 2.80 -6.35
CA MET A 104 20.65 3.63 -7.46
C MET A 104 21.72 2.93 -8.33
N GLY A 105 22.32 1.85 -7.84
CA GLY A 105 23.30 1.05 -8.58
C GLY A 105 22.76 0.36 -9.83
N ARG A 106 21.44 0.38 -10.08
CA ARG A 106 20.83 -0.14 -11.33
C ARG A 106 20.48 0.94 -12.37
N LEU A 107 20.60 2.22 -12.02
CA LEU A 107 20.34 3.32 -12.96
C LEU A 107 21.56 3.69 -13.80
N ASP A 108 22.77 3.25 -13.40
CA ASP A 108 24.01 3.45 -14.15
C ASP A 108 24.21 2.45 -15.31
N ASP A 109 23.37 1.41 -15.41
CA ASP A 109 23.42 0.38 -16.46
C ASP A 109 22.53 0.68 -17.69
N ALA A 110 22.00 1.90 -17.81
CA ALA A 110 21.36 2.32 -19.06
C ALA A 110 22.45 2.42 -20.16
N PRO A 111 22.39 1.63 -21.24
CA PRO A 111 23.37 1.74 -22.30
C PRO A 111 23.29 3.15 -22.86
N ALA A 112 24.42 3.86 -22.83
CA ALA A 112 24.60 5.13 -23.51
C ALA A 112 24.32 4.93 -25.01
N GLY A 113 23.04 5.08 -25.38
CA GLY A 113 22.55 4.98 -26.75
C GLY A 113 23.21 6.05 -27.58
N GLY A 114 24.08 5.60 -28.50
CA GLY A 114 25.03 6.42 -29.23
C GLY A 114 24.38 7.56 -29.99
N ARG A 115 24.86 8.78 -29.71
CA ARG A 115 24.96 9.83 -30.73
C ARG A 115 26.26 9.60 -31.51
N ARG A 116 26.13 9.09 -32.73
CA ARG A 116 27.01 9.37 -33.86
C ARG A 116 26.06 9.73 -35.01
N ALA A 117 25.94 11.03 -35.30
CA ALA A 117 26.74 11.75 -36.30
C ALA A 117 26.34 11.32 -37.71
#